data_AF-A0A1W1CFZ2-F1
#
_entry.id   AF-A0A1W1CFZ2-F1
#
_cell.length_a   1.000
_cell.length_b   1.000
_cell.length_c   1.000
_cell.angle_alpha   90.00
_cell.angle_beta   90.00
_cell.angle_gamma   90.00
#
_symmetry.space_group_name_H-M   'P 1'
#
loop_
_entity.id
_entity.type
_entity.pdbx_description
1 polymer ?
#
loop_
_entity_poly.entity_id
_entity_poly.type
_entity_poly.pdbx_seq_one_letter_code
_entity_poly.pdbx_strand_id
1 'polypeptide(L)'
;MEITTTSNIVTISGNIKSVSDYQQIKGTLDSLAATHKSIIIEIKDSISITSSIIGYLTKLVQKEGIDLSIKVGNKSLLELFDDLHLISLFKVRKL
;
A
#
# COMPACT_ATOMS: atom_id res chain seq x y z
N MET A 1 -3.75 1.65 14.05
CA MET A 1 -2.91 1.89 12.85
C MET A 1 -2.58 3.36 12.84
N GLU A 2 -1.36 3.71 12.44
CA GLU A 2 -0.91 5.08 12.25
C GLU A 2 -0.51 5.27 10.79
N ILE A 3 -0.87 6.41 10.20
CA ILE A 3 -0.51 6.78 8.83
C ILE A 3 0.11 8.16 8.85
N THR A 4 1.32 8.27 8.32
CA THR A 4 2.00 9.56 8.08
C THR A 4 2.31 9.72 6.61
N THR A 5 2.27 10.95 6.11
CA THR A 5 2.60 11.26 4.72
C THR A 5 3.75 12.25 4.63
N THR A 6 4.65 12.05 3.66
CA THR A 6 5.73 12.98 3.36
C THR A 6 5.93 12.99 1.85
N SER A 7 5.51 14.09 1.20
CA SER A 7 5.42 14.19 -0.26
C SER A 7 4.62 13.00 -0.84
N ASN A 8 5.22 12.17 -1.68
CA ASN A 8 4.58 11.01 -2.29
C ASN A 8 4.76 9.70 -1.51
N ILE A 9 5.28 9.76 -0.29
CA ILE A 9 5.52 8.60 0.57
C ILE A 9 4.43 8.51 1.64
N VAL A 10 3.79 7.35 1.73
CA VAL A 10 2.86 6.99 2.81
C VAL A 10 3.52 5.96 3.70
N THR A 11 3.71 6.27 4.97
CA THR A 11 4.19 5.31 5.96
C THR A 11 3.03 4.81 6.81
N ILE A 12 2.87 3.50 6.89
CA ILE A 12 1.84 2.81 7.65
C ILE A 12 2.50 1.96 8.73
N SER A 13 2.06 2.16 9.97
CA SER A 13 2.46 1.37 11.13
C SER A 13 1.25 0.77 11.85
N GLY A 14 1.42 -0.42 12.40
CA GLY A 14 0.39 -1.25 12.98
C GLY A 14 -0.39 -2.11 11.98
N ASN A 15 -1.26 -2.96 12.51
CA ASN A 15 -2.03 -3.92 11.72
C ASN A 15 -3.15 -3.27 10.90
N ILE A 16 -3.29 -3.73 9.67
CA ILE A 16 -4.32 -3.29 8.72
C ILE A 16 -5.45 -4.34 8.68
N LYS A 17 -6.50 -4.17 9.50
CA LYS A 17 -7.51 -5.24 9.72
C LYS A 17 -8.96 -4.79 9.67
N SER A 18 -9.25 -3.50 9.81
CA SER A 18 -10.60 -2.97 9.92
C SER A 18 -11.05 -2.25 8.65
N VAL A 19 -12.38 -2.11 8.50
CA VAL A 19 -12.98 -1.29 7.44
C VAL A 19 -12.57 0.18 7.56
N SER A 20 -12.41 0.69 8.80
CA SER A 20 -11.89 2.03 9.05
C SER A 20 -10.45 2.19 8.57
N ASP A 21 -9.60 1.18 8.75
CA ASP A 21 -8.21 1.23 8.24
C ASP A 21 -8.21 1.36 6.71
N TYR A 22 -9.06 0.59 6.02
CA TYR A 22 -9.23 0.68 4.57
C TYR A 22 -9.67 2.08 4.14
N GLN A 23 -10.68 2.66 4.78
CA GLN A 23 -11.16 4.00 4.43
C GLN A 23 -10.09 5.07 4.61
N GLN A 24 -9.30 4.98 5.69
CA GLN A 24 -8.23 5.92 5.97
C GLN A 24 -7.10 5.82 4.93
N ILE A 25 -6.63 4.60 4.63
CA ILE A 25 -5.61 4.34 3.60
C ILE A 25 -6.09 4.86 2.24
N LYS A 26 -7.34 4.54 1.87
CA LYS A 26 -7.94 4.99 0.61
C LYS A 26 -7.96 6.51 0.51
N GLY A 27 -8.46 7.21 1.54
CA GLY A 27 -8.52 8.67 1.53
C GLY A 27 -7.14 9.33 1.40
N THR A 28 -6.14 8.78 2.08
CA THR A 28 -4.75 9.23 1.97
C THR A 28 -4.19 9.04 0.56
N LEU A 29 -4.39 7.85 -0.03
CA LEU A 29 -3.88 7.53 -1.36
C LEU A 29 -4.61 8.28 -2.48
N ASP A 30 -5.92 8.48 -2.37
CA ASP A 30 -6.69 9.31 -3.31
C ASP A 30 -6.15 10.75 -3.34
N SER A 31 -5.85 11.31 -2.16
CA SER A 31 -5.30 12.67 -2.03
C SER A 31 -3.92 12.80 -2.67
N LEU A 32 -3.09 11.76 -2.54
CA LEU A 32 -1.77 11.72 -3.18
C LEU A 32 -1.85 11.49 -4.68
N ALA A 33 -2.72 10.58 -5.15
CA ALA A 33 -2.90 10.29 -6.57
C ALA A 33 -3.41 11.51 -7.36
N ALA A 34 -4.11 12.43 -6.70
CA ALA A 34 -4.53 13.70 -7.29
C ALA A 34 -3.36 14.63 -7.63
N THR A 35 -2.23 14.52 -6.92
CA THR A 35 -1.09 15.45 -7.01
C THR A 35 0.20 14.79 -7.51
N HIS A 36 0.33 13.48 -7.37
CA HIS A 36 1.53 12.71 -7.71
C HIS A 36 1.19 11.55 -8.64
N LYS A 37 2.03 11.34 -9.65
CA LYS A 37 1.93 10.18 -10.57
C LYS A 37 2.69 8.96 -10.09
N SER A 38 3.53 9.11 -9.06
CA SER A 38 4.24 8.01 -8.42
C SER A 38 4.04 8.10 -6.92
N ILE A 39 3.71 6.98 -6.28
CA ILE A 39 3.46 6.86 -4.84
C ILE A 39 4.28 5.71 -4.28
N ILE A 40 4.89 5.93 -3.12
CA ILE A 40 5.60 4.90 -2.36
C ILE A 40 4.83 4.63 -1.07
N ILE A 41 4.48 3.37 -0.82
CA ILE A 41 3.88 2.94 0.44
C ILE A 41 4.93 2.18 1.25
N GLU A 42 5.20 2.62 2.46
CA GLU A 42 6.06 1.93 3.42
C GLU A 42 5.22 1.30 4.53
N ILE A 43 5.15 -0.03 4.57
CA ILE A 43 4.44 -0.78 5.61
C ILE A 43 5.49 -1.33 6.58
N LYS A 44 5.54 -0.79 7.80
CA LYS A 44 6.65 -1.10 8.72
C LYS A 44 6.53 -2.48 9.36
N ASP A 45 5.38 -2.81 9.94
CA ASP A 45 5.21 -3.93 10.88
C ASP A 45 3.96 -4.79 10.65
N SER A 46 3.02 -4.37 9.79
CA SER A 46 1.82 -5.17 9.47
C SER A 46 2.20 -6.53 8.88
N ILE A 47 1.60 -7.60 9.39
CA ILE A 47 1.79 -8.97 8.91
C ILE A 47 0.90 -9.31 7.70
N SER A 48 -0.15 -8.52 7.47
CA SER A 48 -1.16 -8.80 6.46
C SER A 48 -1.77 -7.51 5.89
N ILE A 49 -2.53 -7.68 4.82
CA ILE A 49 -3.32 -6.62 4.18
C ILE A 49 -4.64 -7.23 3.72
N THR A 50 -5.72 -6.45 3.78
CA THR A 50 -7.05 -6.95 3.36
C THR A 50 -7.19 -6.94 1.84
N SER A 51 -8.01 -7.86 1.31
CA SER A 51 -8.30 -7.96 -0.13
C SER A 51 -8.90 -6.67 -0.70
N SER A 52 -9.67 -5.92 0.09
CA SER A 52 -10.21 -4.61 -0.31
C SER A 52 -9.12 -3.59 -0.63
N ILE A 53 -8.03 -3.58 0.15
CA ILE A 53 -6.91 -2.69 -0.10
C ILE A 53 -6.15 -3.16 -1.34
N ILE A 54 -5.87 -4.46 -1.46
CA ILE A 54 -5.24 -5.01 -2.68
C ILE A 54 -6.03 -4.60 -3.92
N GLY A 55 -7.35 -4.79 -3.93
CA GLY A 55 -8.21 -4.43 -5.06
C GLY A 55 -8.16 -2.92 -5.38
N TYR A 56 -8.09 -2.08 -4.37
CA TYR A 56 -7.94 -0.63 -4.55
C TYR A 56 -6.55 -0.26 -5.10
N LEU A 57 -5.46 -0.85 -4.60
CA LEU A 57 -4.11 -0.63 -5.13
C LEU A 57 -4.00 -1.08 -6.59
N THR A 58 -4.62 -2.22 -6.94
CA THR A 58 -4.73 -2.68 -8.33
C THR A 58 -5.45 -1.66 -9.21
N LYS A 59 -6.54 -1.05 -8.71
CA LYS A 59 -7.25 0.01 -9.43
C LYS A 59 -6.35 1.23 -9.68
N LEU A 60 -5.58 1.67 -8.69
CA LEU A 60 -4.64 2.80 -8.85
C LEU A 60 -3.62 2.53 -9.96
N VAL A 61 -3.00 1.35 -9.95
CA VAL A 61 -1.99 0.99 -10.94
C VAL A 61 -2.59 0.81 -12.33
N GLN A 62 -3.64 0.00 -12.45
CA GLN A 62 -4.14 -0.45 -13.75
C GLN A 62 -5.13 0.51 -14.41
N LYS A 63 -5.97 1.19 -13.64
CA LYS A 63 -6.99 2.10 -14.17
C LYS A 63 -6.55 3.56 -14.16
N GLU A 64 -5.81 3.96 -13.14
CA GLU A 64 -5.43 5.36 -12.94
C GLU A 64 -3.99 5.64 -13.40
N GLY A 65 -3.23 4.59 -13.72
CA GLY A 65 -1.87 4.69 -14.25
C GLY A 65 -0.86 5.22 -13.23
N ILE A 66 -1.15 5.06 -11.94
CA ILE A 66 -0.23 5.48 -10.87
C ILE A 66 0.94 4.51 -10.79
N ASP A 67 2.16 5.05 -10.80
CA ASP A 67 3.36 4.29 -10.51
C ASP A 67 3.47 4.01 -9.00
N LEU A 68 3.03 2.83 -8.58
CA LEU A 68 3.02 2.40 -7.19
C LEU A 68 4.22 1.51 -6.86
N SER A 69 4.91 1.81 -5.75
CA SER A 69 5.89 0.92 -5.13
C SER A 69 5.56 0.70 -3.65
N ILE A 70 5.69 -0.54 -3.19
CA ILE A 70 5.48 -0.89 -1.79
C ILE A 70 6.79 -1.39 -1.17
N LYS A 71 7.15 -0.83 -0.02
CA LYS A 71 8.24 -1.33 0.83
C LYS A 71 7.66 -1.98 2.08
N VAL A 72 8.09 -3.19 2.39
CA VAL A 72 7.53 -3.99 3.48
C VAL A 72 8.63 -4.35 4.48
N GLY A 73 8.43 -3.98 5.75
CA GLY A 73 9.35 -4.34 6.84
C GLY A 73 9.09 -5.74 7.42
N ASN A 74 7.87 -6.26 7.30
CA ASN A 74 7.48 -7.56 7.82
C ASN A 74 7.64 -8.69 6.78
N LYS A 75 8.33 -9.78 7.15
CA LYS A 75 8.58 -10.91 6.25
C LYS A 75 7.29 -11.61 5.80
N SER A 76 6.33 -11.82 6.70
CA SER A 76 5.08 -12.52 6.40
C SER A 76 4.22 -11.74 5.40
N LEU A 77 4.24 -10.41 5.48
CA LEU A 77 3.54 -9.58 4.49
C LEU A 77 4.24 -9.60 3.13
N LEU A 78 5.57 -9.64 3.10
CA LEU A 78 6.32 -9.80 1.85
C LEU A 78 6.01 -11.14 1.17
N GLU A 79 6.02 -12.23 1.94
CA GLU A 79 5.64 -13.58 1.48
C GLU A 79 4.20 -13.60 0.96
N LEU A 80 3.26 -12.95 1.66
CA LEU A 80 1.87 -12.82 1.21
C LEU A 80 1.77 -12.14 -0.18
N PHE A 81 2.55 -11.09 -0.44
CA PHE A 81 2.54 -10.47 -1.77
C PHE A 81 3.13 -11.38 -2.85
N ASP A 82 4.09 -12.24 -2.50
CA ASP A 82 4.70 -13.21 -3.42
C ASP A 82 3.75 -14.35 -3.76
N ASP A 83 3.11 -14.94 -2.74
CA ASP A 83 2.09 -16.00 -2.88
C ASP A 83 0.91 -15.55 -3.75
N LEU A 84 0.56 -14.25 -3.71
CA LEU A 84 -0.50 -13.66 -4.52
C LEU A 84 -0.01 -13.16 -5.89
N HIS A 85 1.27 -13.32 -6.22
CA HIS A 85 1.91 -12.84 -7.44
C HIS A 85 1.79 -11.33 -7.67
N LEU A 86 1.76 -10.55 -6.59
CA LEU A 86 1.58 -9.09 -6.59
C LEU A 86 2.91 -8.33 -6.55
N ILE A 87 4.04 -9.01 -6.31
CA ILE A 87 5.37 -8.40 -6.20
C ILE A 87 5.68 -7.51 -7.42
N SER A 88 5.47 -8.04 -8.63
CA SER A 88 5.73 -7.30 -9.87
C SER A 88 4.74 -6.17 -10.10
N LEU A 89 3.46 -6.38 -9.79
CA LEU A 89 2.40 -5.38 -10.01
C LEU A 89 2.60 -4.14 -9.13
N PHE A 90 2.98 -4.34 -7.87
CA PHE A 90 3.15 -3.25 -6.90
C PHE A 90 4.62 -2.89 -6.61
N LYS A 91 5.55 -3.41 -7.43
CA LYS A 91 7.00 -3.20 -7.29
C LYS A 91 7.45 -3.41 -5.84
N VAL A 92 6.97 -4.48 -5.22
CA VAL A 92 7.12 -4.74 -3.78
C VAL A 92 8.58 -5.07 -3.48
N ARG A 93 9.13 -4.46 -2.42
CA ARG A 93 10.49 -4.71 -1.94
C ARG A 93 10.53 -4.75 -0.42
N LYS A 94 11.59 -5.35 0.14
CA LYS A 94 11.88 -5.23 1.57
C LYS A 94 12.24 -3.77 1.90
N LEU A 95 11.79 -3.29 3.05
CA LEU A 95 12.15 -1.99 3.61
C LEU A 95 13.63 -1.94 4.04
#